data_AF-A0AA84ZYA6-F1
#
_entry.id   AF-A0AA84ZYA6-F1
#
_cell.length_a   1.000
_cell.length_b   1.000
_cell.length_c   1.000
_cell.angle_alpha   90.00
_cell.angle_beta   90.00
_cell.angle_gamma   90.00
#
_symmetry.space_group_name_H-M   'P 1'
#
loop_
_entity.id
_entity.type
_entity.pdbx_description
1 polymer ?
#
loop_
_entity_poly.entity_id
_entity_poly.type
_entity_poly.pdbx_seq_one_letter_code
_entity_poly.pdbx_strand_id
1 'polypeptide(L)'
;MEKIAILDAGAQYGKVIDRRVRELSVFSEMLPINTPLETLMKADYKAFIISGSPDSVYQSMSCTCDPKLFDANIPILGICYGMQLINKVFGGQVMEGDTRQDGIFQIDCDTTSPLFEGLSKQEHVLFTHGDHCITAATGFKVIAKSSSNIAGIANDEKRLYGVQFHPEVDLSTCGLKILENFLFNICNLKGDFKMSDRVEFCISKIREAVGQNKILILLSGGVDSTVCAALLSKTLDPSQIIAVHIDNGFLRKNESLRVIESLKSLGIKVHLINAGLRFLSGTTMLHVDVMTEALAPASVSPAKAQSDSGISSGTSDETSDPNTKECRSTLDSMTYSQTTDTSNTKRQSHVSGGGIHPHVESRNIPIGPLRTVTIFPEDKRQIIGDTFVRVAQEVWTELQLDPSSLMLCQGTLRPDLIESASHLASQRADTIKTHHNTTTLVQILQKQGRVVEPLSDFHKDEVRQIGRQLGLPEAIVNRHPFPGPGLAVRILCAAEPYIERDFSETTSLIKMISGYHQMSQKPHALLNKINAAARPEEQQRLSKITANRSLAAYVLPIRSVGVQV
;
A
#
# COMPACT_ATOMS: atom_id res chain seq x y z
N MET A 1 1.22 26.55 13.53
CA MET A 1 1.52 25.14 13.28
C MET A 1 2.96 25.04 12.83
N GLU A 2 3.78 24.51 13.72
CA GLU A 2 5.18 24.20 13.42
C GLU A 2 5.26 22.80 12.79
N LYS A 3 6.16 22.61 11.82
CA LYS A 3 6.24 21.34 11.09
C LYS A 3 7.64 20.92 10.70
N ILE A 4 7.81 19.60 10.53
CA ILE A 4 9.04 18.96 10.07
C ILE A 4 8.77 18.10 8.83
N ALA A 5 9.81 17.83 8.03
CA ALA A 5 9.75 16.80 6.99
C ALA A 5 10.51 15.53 7.38
N ILE A 6 9.95 14.38 7.06
CA ILE A 6 10.57 13.06 7.18
C ILE A 6 10.95 12.62 5.77
N LEU A 7 12.24 12.60 5.50
CA LEU A 7 12.85 12.23 4.23
C LEU A 7 13.04 10.71 4.19
N ASP A 8 12.13 10.02 3.51
CA ASP A 8 12.10 8.56 3.45
C ASP A 8 13.06 8.04 2.36
N ALA A 9 14.01 7.20 2.78
CA ALA A 9 14.99 6.51 1.95
C ALA A 9 14.61 5.07 1.61
N GLY A 10 13.32 4.70 1.79
CA GLY A 10 12.80 3.35 1.59
C GLY A 10 12.73 2.53 2.88
N ALA A 11 12.63 3.16 4.05
CA ALA A 11 12.49 2.44 5.31
C ALA A 11 11.07 1.93 5.53
N GLN A 12 10.95 0.65 5.93
CA GLN A 12 9.73 0.12 6.55
C GLN A 12 9.27 0.97 7.76
N TYR A 13 10.21 1.67 8.42
CA TYR A 13 9.98 2.48 9.60
C TYR A 13 9.64 3.96 9.34
N GLY A 14 9.62 4.46 8.10
CA GLY A 14 9.27 5.87 7.81
C GLY A 14 7.91 6.27 8.40
N LYS A 15 6.91 5.38 8.27
CA LYS A 15 5.57 5.52 8.86
C LYS A 15 5.56 5.47 10.40
N VAL A 16 6.58 4.89 11.02
CA VAL A 16 6.73 4.78 12.48
C VAL A 16 7.35 6.06 13.05
N ILE A 17 8.36 6.64 12.37
CA ILE A 17 8.89 7.98 12.68
C ILE A 17 7.74 9.01 12.66
N ASP A 18 6.92 9.00 11.61
CA ASP A 18 5.74 9.88 11.47
C ASP A 18 4.77 9.75 12.65
N ARG A 19 4.52 8.52 13.11
CA ARG A 19 3.66 8.26 14.27
C ARG A 19 4.27 8.82 15.55
N ARG A 20 5.58 8.63 15.83
CA ARG A 20 6.22 9.15 17.05
C ARG A 20 6.27 10.67 17.13
N VAL A 21 6.54 11.34 16.00
CA VAL A 21 6.51 12.81 15.92
C VAL A 21 5.11 13.34 16.25
N ARG A 22 4.05 12.63 15.84
CA ARG A 22 2.66 12.99 16.11
C ARG A 22 2.18 12.61 17.52
N GLU A 23 2.67 11.51 18.08
CA GLU A 23 2.53 11.18 19.51
C GLU A 23 3.11 12.32 20.38
N LEU A 24 4.22 12.92 19.96
CA LEU A 24 4.83 14.12 20.56
C LEU A 24 4.15 15.45 20.16
N SER A 25 2.94 15.42 19.55
CA SER A 25 2.16 16.61 19.17
C SER A 25 2.87 17.61 18.24
N VAL A 26 3.71 17.12 17.31
CA VAL A 26 4.33 17.91 16.23
C VAL A 26 3.79 17.48 14.87
N PHE A 27 3.61 18.42 13.93
CA PHE A 27 3.18 18.09 12.56
C PHE A 27 4.35 17.59 11.72
N SER A 28 4.16 16.42 11.11
CA SER A 28 5.10 15.78 10.18
C SER A 28 4.52 15.66 8.77
N GLU A 29 5.38 15.76 7.76
CA GLU A 29 5.08 15.35 6.38
C GLU A 29 6.15 14.37 5.90
N MET A 30 5.73 13.21 5.36
CA MET A 30 6.65 12.27 4.72
C MET A 30 6.88 12.66 3.27
N LEU A 31 8.13 12.76 2.85
CA LEU A 31 8.56 13.14 1.50
C LEU A 31 9.66 12.19 1.01
N PRO A 32 9.82 11.98 -0.31
CA PRO A 32 10.96 11.24 -0.86
C PRO A 32 12.30 11.88 -0.46
N ILE A 33 13.31 11.07 -0.13
CA ILE A 33 14.65 11.58 0.26
C ILE A 33 15.29 12.51 -0.78
N ASN A 34 15.00 12.33 -2.07
CA ASN A 34 15.51 13.15 -3.16
C ASN A 34 14.73 14.48 -3.37
N THR A 35 13.86 14.87 -2.44
CA THR A 35 13.13 16.15 -2.51
C THR A 35 14.12 17.33 -2.51
N PRO A 36 14.10 18.23 -3.52
CA PRO A 36 15.04 19.35 -3.59
C PRO A 36 14.92 20.31 -2.41
N LEU A 37 16.04 20.87 -1.95
CA LEU A 37 16.07 21.81 -0.82
C LEU A 37 15.15 23.01 -1.06
N GLU A 38 15.07 23.52 -2.29
CA GLU A 38 14.20 24.65 -2.64
C GLU A 38 12.72 24.39 -2.30
N THR A 39 12.23 23.17 -2.53
CA THR A 39 10.85 22.75 -2.19
C THR A 39 10.66 22.70 -0.67
N LEU A 40 11.66 22.20 0.07
CA LEU A 40 11.63 22.13 1.54
C LEU A 40 11.64 23.53 2.17
N MET A 41 12.49 24.44 1.66
CA MET A 41 12.56 25.83 2.13
C MET A 41 11.27 26.60 1.84
N LYS A 42 10.68 26.43 0.65
CA LYS A 42 9.37 27.02 0.29
C LYS A 42 8.22 26.57 1.20
N ALA A 43 8.35 25.41 1.84
CA ALA A 43 7.37 24.85 2.74
C ALA A 43 7.58 25.25 4.23
N ASP A 44 8.63 25.99 4.56
CA ASP A 44 8.94 26.48 5.92
C ASP A 44 9.03 25.38 7.02
N TYR A 45 9.63 24.23 6.66
CA TYR A 45 9.96 23.17 7.62
C TYR A 45 11.01 23.65 8.64
N LYS A 46 10.82 23.28 9.91
CA LYS A 46 11.68 23.68 11.04
C LYS A 46 12.77 22.68 11.38
N ALA A 47 12.63 21.43 10.92
CA ALA A 47 13.61 20.37 11.07
C ALA A 47 13.41 19.29 9.99
N PHE A 48 14.41 18.43 9.80
CA PHE A 48 14.34 17.26 8.95
C PHE A 48 14.72 15.99 9.71
N ILE A 49 14.06 14.86 9.42
CA ILE A 49 14.50 13.53 9.85
C ILE A 49 14.74 12.69 8.60
N ILE A 50 15.94 12.10 8.45
CA ILE A 50 16.28 11.20 7.35
C ILE A 50 16.16 9.76 7.86
N SER A 51 15.33 8.93 7.21
CA SER A 51 15.07 7.56 7.66
C SER A 51 16.23 6.60 7.39
N GLY A 52 16.07 5.36 7.90
CA GLY A 52 16.84 4.22 7.41
C GLY A 52 16.54 3.87 5.94
N SER A 53 17.25 2.86 5.43
CA SER A 53 17.05 2.21 4.14
C SER A 53 17.57 0.77 4.24
N PRO A 54 17.07 -0.20 3.46
CA PRO A 54 17.71 -1.51 3.34
C PRO A 54 18.99 -1.50 2.50
N ASP A 55 19.22 -0.45 1.71
CA ASP A 55 20.37 -0.34 0.78
C ASP A 55 21.65 0.17 1.49
N SER A 56 22.83 -0.21 1.00
CA SER A 56 24.11 0.35 1.46
C SER A 56 24.42 1.69 0.76
N VAL A 57 24.95 2.66 1.51
CA VAL A 57 25.28 4.02 1.01
C VAL A 57 26.31 4.05 -0.12
N TYR A 58 27.01 2.95 -0.44
CA TYR A 58 27.97 2.89 -1.55
C TYR A 58 27.45 2.20 -2.82
N GLN A 59 26.24 1.64 -2.81
CA GLN A 59 25.67 1.03 -4.02
C GLN A 59 25.38 2.09 -5.09
N SER A 60 25.58 1.74 -6.35
CA SER A 60 25.48 2.66 -7.50
C SER A 60 24.06 3.18 -7.80
N MET A 61 23.03 2.59 -7.18
CA MET A 61 21.63 3.04 -7.22
C MET A 61 21.08 3.40 -5.83
N SER A 62 21.95 3.60 -4.83
CA SER A 62 21.55 3.94 -3.46
C SER A 62 20.82 5.31 -3.39
N CYS A 63 19.82 5.39 -2.51
CA CYS A 63 18.98 6.58 -2.40
C CYS A 63 19.74 7.76 -1.77
N THR A 64 19.68 8.96 -2.38
CA THR A 64 20.44 10.14 -1.95
C THR A 64 19.56 11.39 -1.86
N CYS A 65 19.90 12.30 -0.94
CA CYS A 65 19.26 13.61 -0.80
C CYS A 65 20.01 14.70 -1.57
N ASP A 66 19.45 15.92 -1.62
CA ASP A 66 20.17 17.14 -2.02
C ASP A 66 21.29 17.44 -1.00
N PRO A 67 22.58 17.44 -1.39
CA PRO A 67 23.68 17.68 -0.45
C PRO A 67 23.62 19.05 0.24
N LYS A 68 22.96 20.04 -0.38
CA LYS A 68 22.81 21.39 0.19
C LYS A 68 21.99 21.40 1.48
N LEU A 69 21.19 20.35 1.73
CA LEU A 69 20.40 20.19 2.95
C LEU A 69 21.24 20.36 4.22
N PHE A 70 22.48 19.84 4.22
CA PHE A 70 23.39 19.89 5.36
C PHE A 70 24.13 21.24 5.55
N ASP A 71 23.87 22.21 4.67
CA ASP A 71 24.34 23.60 4.77
C ASP A 71 23.18 24.59 4.98
N ALA A 72 21.92 24.12 4.98
CA ALA A 72 20.73 24.98 5.12
C ALA A 72 20.52 25.58 6.53
N ASN A 73 21.35 25.20 7.52
CA ASN A 73 21.19 25.55 8.95
C ASN A 73 19.78 25.24 9.49
N ILE A 74 19.24 24.09 9.11
CA ILE A 74 18.04 23.49 9.68
C ILE A 74 18.48 22.22 10.42
N PRO A 75 18.01 21.96 11.66
CA PRO A 75 18.36 20.74 12.38
C PRO A 75 17.97 19.48 11.62
N ILE A 76 18.88 18.52 11.60
CA ILE A 76 18.71 17.24 10.90
C ILE A 76 19.03 16.09 11.85
N LEU A 77 18.13 15.10 11.92
CA LEU A 77 18.38 13.81 12.57
C LEU A 77 18.43 12.70 11.51
N GLY A 78 19.59 12.07 11.34
CA GLY A 78 19.74 10.87 10.53
C GLY A 78 19.56 9.60 11.35
N ILE A 79 18.67 8.69 10.91
CA ILE A 79 18.42 7.40 11.54
C ILE A 79 18.96 6.28 10.63
N CYS A 80 19.80 5.41 11.17
CA CYS A 80 20.46 4.31 10.47
C CYS A 80 21.16 4.79 9.17
N TYR A 81 20.61 4.49 7.99
CA TYR A 81 21.07 5.01 6.70
C TYR A 81 21.20 6.55 6.67
N GLY A 82 20.28 7.28 7.31
CA GLY A 82 20.36 8.73 7.41
C GLY A 82 21.62 9.22 8.15
N MET A 83 22.07 8.49 9.19
CA MET A 83 23.35 8.77 9.87
C MET A 83 24.55 8.45 8.96
N GLN A 84 24.50 7.33 8.24
CA GLN A 84 25.56 6.91 7.31
C GLN A 84 25.71 7.93 6.17
N LEU A 85 24.61 8.48 5.65
CA LEU A 85 24.60 9.51 4.62
C LEU A 85 25.22 10.82 5.12
N ILE A 86 24.84 11.30 6.32
CA ILE A 86 25.49 12.46 6.97
C ILE A 86 27.00 12.21 7.11
N ASN A 87 27.39 11.05 7.64
CA ASN A 87 28.79 10.70 7.88
C ASN A 87 29.60 10.70 6.57
N LYS A 88 29.06 10.07 5.52
CA LYS A 88 29.66 10.00 4.18
C LYS A 88 29.83 11.38 3.54
N VAL A 89 28.83 12.27 3.64
CA VAL A 89 28.88 13.62 3.05
C VAL A 89 29.97 14.48 3.68
N PHE A 90 30.21 14.35 4.98
CA PHE A 90 31.28 15.06 5.70
C PHE A 90 32.60 14.25 5.81
N GLY A 91 32.80 13.28 4.92
CA GLY A 91 34.08 12.58 4.71
C GLY A 91 34.41 11.46 5.71
N GLY A 92 33.47 11.05 6.56
CA GLY A 92 33.58 9.87 7.40
C GLY A 92 33.42 8.57 6.60
N GLN A 93 33.93 7.46 7.13
CA GLN A 93 33.89 6.14 6.47
C GLN A 93 32.81 5.24 7.07
N VAL A 94 32.10 4.55 6.19
CA VAL A 94 31.15 3.47 6.49
C VAL A 94 31.69 2.20 5.83
N MET A 95 31.46 1.02 6.43
CA MET A 95 31.69 -0.28 5.76
C MET A 95 30.54 -1.23 6.07
N GLU A 96 30.31 -2.17 5.15
CA GLU A 96 29.54 -3.39 5.39
C GLU A 96 30.26 -4.22 6.47
N GLY A 97 29.54 -4.69 7.49
CA GLY A 97 30.10 -5.47 8.60
C GLY A 97 30.05 -6.98 8.37
N ASP A 98 31.04 -7.71 8.90
CA ASP A 98 31.16 -9.17 8.78
C ASP A 98 29.90 -9.96 9.22
N THR A 99 29.09 -9.36 10.09
CA THR A 99 27.77 -9.88 10.47
C THR A 99 26.75 -8.75 10.59
N ARG A 100 25.60 -8.91 9.94
CA ARG A 100 24.46 -8.00 10.03
C ARG A 100 23.92 -7.99 11.46
N GLN A 101 23.78 -6.81 12.05
CA GLN A 101 23.20 -6.63 13.39
C GLN A 101 21.70 -6.35 13.28
N ASP A 102 20.89 -7.41 13.40
CA ASP A 102 19.45 -7.33 13.66
C ASP A 102 19.16 -7.79 15.09
N GLY A 103 18.81 -6.88 16.00
CA GLY A 103 18.52 -7.23 17.38
C GLY A 103 18.59 -6.06 18.36
N ILE A 104 18.28 -6.34 19.63
CA ILE A 104 18.43 -5.39 20.73
C ILE A 104 19.84 -5.52 21.31
N PHE A 105 20.57 -4.41 21.35
CA PHE A 105 21.91 -4.33 21.91
C PHE A 105 21.97 -3.22 22.97
N GLN A 106 23.00 -3.27 23.80
CA GLN A 106 23.32 -2.20 24.76
C GLN A 106 24.29 -1.21 24.11
N ILE A 107 24.04 0.09 24.30
CA ILE A 107 24.93 1.17 23.85
C ILE A 107 25.40 2.00 25.04
N ASP A 108 26.63 2.51 24.96
CA ASP A 108 27.14 3.56 25.84
C ASP A 108 26.81 4.93 25.23
N CYS A 109 26.17 5.82 25.99
CA CYS A 109 25.68 7.13 25.56
C CYS A 109 26.42 8.28 26.26
N ASP A 110 26.80 9.31 25.49
CA ASP A 110 27.24 10.59 26.00
C ASP A 110 26.05 11.46 26.40
N THR A 111 25.69 11.39 27.68
CA THR A 111 24.60 12.17 28.29
C THR A 111 24.86 13.68 28.37
N THR A 112 26.01 14.17 27.86
CA THR A 112 26.26 15.61 27.67
C THR A 112 25.87 16.11 26.27
N SER A 113 25.55 15.21 25.35
CA SER A 113 24.96 15.55 24.05
C SER A 113 23.50 16.02 24.23
N PRO A 114 23.06 17.14 23.62
CA PRO A 114 21.67 17.59 23.67
C PRO A 114 20.66 16.54 23.20
N LEU A 115 21.05 15.61 22.33
CA LEU A 115 20.20 14.52 21.86
C LEU A 115 19.91 13.48 22.96
N PHE A 116 20.83 13.29 23.90
CA PHE A 116 20.79 12.27 24.96
C PHE A 116 20.61 12.87 26.37
N GLU A 117 20.15 14.12 26.44
CA GLU A 117 19.81 14.77 27.70
C GLU A 117 18.72 14.00 28.45
N GLY A 118 18.99 13.69 29.73
CA GLY A 118 18.08 12.92 30.58
C GLY A 118 18.07 11.40 30.35
N LEU A 119 18.91 10.86 29.46
CA LEU A 119 19.12 9.42 29.32
C LEU A 119 20.12 8.87 30.33
N SER A 120 20.16 7.54 30.45
CA SER A 120 21.21 6.82 31.17
C SER A 120 22.51 6.80 30.35
N LYS A 121 23.65 6.56 31.02
CA LYS A 121 24.92 6.29 30.32
C LYS A 121 24.91 5.00 29.50
N GLN A 122 24.00 4.07 29.81
CA GLN A 122 23.84 2.81 29.11
C GLN A 122 22.35 2.59 28.81
N GLU A 123 22.02 2.35 27.54
CA GLU A 123 20.63 2.22 27.06
C GLU A 123 20.50 0.99 26.16
N HIS A 124 19.27 0.48 26.00
CA HIS A 124 18.95 -0.63 25.10
C HIS A 124 18.22 -0.14 23.85
N VAL A 125 18.73 -0.52 22.68
CA VAL A 125 18.27 -0.04 21.37
C VAL A 125 18.21 -1.15 20.32
N LEU A 126 17.28 -1.02 19.36
CA LEU A 126 17.19 -1.89 18.19
C LEU A 126 18.14 -1.42 17.07
N PHE A 127 19.06 -2.29 16.69
CA PHE A 127 19.80 -2.20 15.43
C PHE A 127 19.20 -3.15 14.39
N THR A 128 19.17 -2.74 13.12
CA THR A 128 18.79 -3.57 11.96
C THR A 128 19.58 -3.13 10.71
N HIS A 129 20.89 -3.41 10.66
CA HIS A 129 21.76 -2.97 9.55
C HIS A 129 22.93 -3.92 9.25
N GLY A 130 23.38 -3.93 8.00
CA GLY A 130 24.68 -4.48 7.59
C GLY A 130 25.82 -3.46 7.69
N ASP A 131 25.55 -2.19 7.32
CA ASP A 131 26.56 -1.13 7.28
C ASP A 131 26.78 -0.45 8.65
N HIS A 132 28.02 -0.09 8.95
CA HIS A 132 28.44 0.59 10.19
C HIS A 132 29.36 1.78 9.90
N CYS A 133 29.20 2.88 10.65
CA CYS A 133 30.16 3.98 10.67
C CYS A 133 31.42 3.58 11.47
N ILE A 134 32.61 3.69 10.87
CA ILE A 134 33.90 3.36 11.49
C ILE A 134 34.65 4.61 11.94
N THR A 135 34.72 5.62 11.07
CA THR A 135 35.28 6.93 11.39
C THR A 135 34.17 7.97 11.37
N ALA A 136 34.09 8.76 12.44
CA ALA A 136 33.22 9.93 12.45
C ALA A 136 33.74 10.97 11.45
N ALA A 137 32.81 11.63 10.79
CA ALA A 137 33.08 12.73 9.87
C ALA A 137 33.84 13.90 10.52
N THR A 138 34.49 14.71 9.69
CA THR A 138 35.26 15.85 10.18
C THR A 138 34.33 16.87 10.83
N GLY A 139 34.63 17.26 12.07
CA GLY A 139 33.79 18.16 12.86
C GLY A 139 32.60 17.49 13.56
N PHE A 140 32.49 16.15 13.55
CA PHE A 140 31.49 15.42 14.35
C PHE A 140 32.12 14.77 15.59
N LYS A 141 31.41 14.87 16.72
CA LYS A 141 31.66 14.13 17.95
C LYS A 141 30.98 12.75 17.86
N VAL A 142 31.59 11.71 18.44
CA VAL A 142 30.91 10.43 18.67
C VAL A 142 30.15 10.52 19.99
N ILE A 143 28.82 10.42 19.93
CA ILE A 143 27.93 10.57 21.09
C ILE A 143 27.32 9.25 21.58
N ALA A 144 27.40 8.16 20.80
CA ALA A 144 27.10 6.82 21.30
C ALA A 144 27.98 5.75 20.65
N LYS A 145 28.19 4.64 21.35
CA LYS A 145 28.94 3.46 20.88
C LYS A 145 28.24 2.14 21.19
N SER A 146 28.42 1.16 20.31
CA SER A 146 28.05 -0.25 20.51
C SER A 146 29.35 -1.07 20.44
N SER A 147 29.91 -1.42 21.60
CA SER A 147 31.27 -1.95 21.72
C SER A 147 32.31 -1.04 21.02
N SER A 148 32.92 -1.49 19.92
CA SER A 148 33.86 -0.72 19.09
C SER A 148 33.19 0.27 18.13
N ASN A 149 31.92 0.05 17.78
CA ASN A 149 31.29 0.66 16.61
C ASN A 149 30.58 1.97 16.97
N ILE A 150 30.60 2.94 16.06
CA ILE A 150 29.95 4.24 16.28
C ILE A 150 28.43 4.06 16.17
N ALA A 151 27.72 4.26 17.29
CA ALA A 151 26.26 4.15 17.36
C ALA A 151 25.54 5.50 17.24
N GLY A 152 26.25 6.62 17.38
CA GLY A 152 25.70 7.96 17.17
C GLY A 152 26.77 9.05 17.02
N ILE A 153 26.44 10.09 16.25
CA ILE A 153 27.30 11.25 15.95
C ILE A 153 26.56 12.58 16.12
N ALA A 154 27.28 13.66 16.45
CA ALA A 154 26.74 15.01 16.56
C ALA A 154 27.70 16.09 16.06
N ASN A 155 27.16 17.10 15.39
CA ASN A 155 27.77 18.40 15.18
C ASN A 155 26.79 19.45 15.69
N ASP A 156 27.03 19.96 16.89
CA ASP A 156 26.11 20.88 17.58
C ASP A 156 26.05 22.27 16.91
N GLU A 157 27.14 22.71 16.28
CA GLU A 157 27.23 24.00 15.59
C GLU A 157 26.30 24.08 14.38
N LYS A 158 26.25 23.00 13.58
CA LYS A 158 25.30 22.84 12.47
C LYS A 158 23.96 22.21 12.88
N ARG A 159 23.82 21.77 14.13
CA ARG A 159 22.67 21.00 14.66
C ARG A 159 22.36 19.73 13.85
N LEU A 160 23.42 19.02 13.43
CA LEU A 160 23.34 17.76 12.69
C LEU A 160 23.58 16.59 13.65
N TYR A 161 22.62 15.69 13.73
CA TYR A 161 22.63 14.55 14.64
C TYR A 161 22.42 13.25 13.86
N GLY A 162 23.04 12.16 14.31
CA GLY A 162 22.89 10.84 13.70
C GLY A 162 22.85 9.75 14.77
N VAL A 163 21.97 8.77 14.58
CA VAL A 163 21.92 7.52 15.36
C VAL A 163 21.86 6.33 14.41
N GLN A 164 22.64 5.28 14.72
CA GLN A 164 22.77 4.10 13.86
C GLN A 164 21.68 3.05 14.16
N PHE A 165 21.07 3.13 15.35
CA PHE A 165 19.88 2.38 15.79
C PHE A 165 18.58 3.11 15.44
N HIS A 166 17.44 2.45 15.66
CA HIS A 166 16.10 2.97 15.41
C HIS A 166 15.42 3.51 16.69
N PRO A 167 15.37 4.83 16.96
CA PRO A 167 14.66 5.40 18.10
C PRO A 167 13.12 5.40 17.96
N GLU A 168 12.57 5.09 16.79
CA GLU A 168 11.13 5.14 16.51
C GLU A 168 10.34 3.91 17.00
N VAL A 169 11.02 2.79 17.27
CA VAL A 169 10.40 1.50 17.66
C VAL A 169 10.32 1.31 19.18
N ASP A 170 9.28 0.61 19.66
CA ASP A 170 9.09 0.31 21.10
C ASP A 170 10.23 -0.54 21.72
N LEU A 171 11.06 -1.19 20.90
CA LEU A 171 12.21 -1.99 21.34
C LEU A 171 13.43 -1.14 21.72
N SER A 172 13.43 0.16 21.40
CA SER A 172 14.44 1.13 21.84
C SER A 172 13.84 1.97 22.97
N THR A 173 14.09 1.61 24.22
CA THR A 173 13.36 2.16 25.38
C THR A 173 13.59 3.66 25.58
N CYS A 174 14.76 4.17 25.22
CA CYS A 174 15.12 5.60 25.22
C CYS A 174 14.60 6.36 23.98
N GLY A 175 14.06 5.66 22.98
CA GLY A 175 13.83 6.19 21.63
C GLY A 175 12.86 7.37 21.56
N LEU A 176 11.75 7.32 22.31
CA LEU A 176 10.80 8.43 22.38
C LEU A 176 11.44 9.70 22.98
N LYS A 177 12.32 9.54 23.99
CA LYS A 177 13.03 10.65 24.63
C LYS A 177 14.12 11.25 23.73
N ILE A 178 14.74 10.44 22.87
CA ILE A 178 15.65 10.92 21.81
C ILE A 178 14.90 11.82 20.81
N LEU A 179 13.71 11.40 20.39
CA LEU A 179 12.86 12.19 19.49
C LEU A 179 12.32 13.45 20.17
N GLU A 180 11.94 13.37 21.45
CA GLU A 180 11.57 14.52 22.28
C GLU A 180 12.72 15.55 22.36
N ASN A 181 13.93 15.11 22.72
CA ASN A 181 15.11 15.99 22.78
C ASN A 181 15.43 16.65 21.44
N PHE A 182 15.29 15.92 20.33
CA PHE A 182 15.46 16.49 18.99
C PHE A 182 14.39 17.57 18.70
N LEU A 183 13.11 17.25 18.87
CA LEU A 183 12.01 18.15 18.52
C LEU A 183 11.91 19.37 19.44
N PHE A 184 12.13 19.21 20.74
CA PHE A 184 11.96 20.28 21.72
C PHE A 184 13.27 21.01 22.03
N ASN A 185 14.32 20.31 22.46
CA ASN A 185 15.55 20.96 22.96
C ASN A 185 16.41 21.48 21.79
N ILE A 186 16.56 20.69 20.71
CA ILE A 186 17.37 21.06 19.54
C ILE A 186 16.58 21.93 18.55
N CYS A 187 15.35 21.55 18.22
CA CYS A 187 14.53 22.25 17.21
C CYS A 187 13.67 23.39 17.77
N ASN A 188 13.51 23.50 19.10
CA ASN A 188 12.75 24.56 19.78
C ASN A 188 11.28 24.66 19.33
N LEU A 189 10.65 23.51 19.04
CA LEU A 189 9.23 23.41 18.71
C LEU A 189 8.36 23.48 19.97
N LYS A 190 7.06 23.77 19.82
CA LYS A 190 6.13 24.01 20.95
C LYS A 190 5.14 22.89 21.21
N GLY A 191 5.01 21.92 20.31
CA GLY A 191 4.01 20.85 20.42
C GLY A 191 2.57 21.36 20.22
N ASP A 192 2.33 22.21 19.22
CA ASP A 192 1.03 22.83 18.94
C ASP A 192 0.05 21.92 18.17
N PHE A 193 0.46 20.72 17.73
CA PHE A 193 -0.34 19.82 16.90
C PHE A 193 -1.14 18.78 17.73
N LYS A 194 -2.01 19.26 18.62
CA LYS A 194 -2.77 18.43 19.57
C LYS A 194 -4.00 17.77 18.96
N MET A 195 -4.40 16.62 19.52
CA MET A 195 -5.54 15.83 19.03
C MET A 195 -6.90 16.55 19.10
N SER A 196 -7.15 17.37 20.11
CA SER A 196 -8.35 18.23 20.19
C SER A 196 -8.44 19.17 18.99
N ASP A 197 -7.34 19.89 18.78
CA ASP A 197 -7.23 21.02 17.86
C ASP A 197 -7.28 20.50 16.41
N ARG A 198 -6.71 19.31 16.17
CA ARG A 198 -6.83 18.54 14.93
C ARG A 198 -8.27 18.10 14.62
N VAL A 199 -9.03 17.66 15.62
CA VAL A 199 -10.44 17.28 15.43
C VAL A 199 -11.29 18.51 15.11
N GLU A 200 -11.08 19.63 15.79
CA GLU A 200 -11.79 20.88 15.50
C GLU A 200 -11.40 21.45 14.12
N PHE A 201 -10.13 21.39 13.75
CA PHE A 201 -9.67 21.74 12.41
C PHE A 201 -10.31 20.84 11.33
N CYS A 202 -10.37 19.52 11.54
CA CYS A 202 -11.04 18.59 10.64
C CYS A 202 -12.55 18.90 10.50
N ILE A 203 -13.24 19.15 11.61
CA ILE A 203 -14.65 19.60 11.62
C ILE A 203 -14.81 20.91 10.83
N SER A 204 -13.89 21.86 10.96
CA SER A 204 -13.93 23.12 10.19
C SER A 204 -13.75 22.87 8.68
N LYS A 205 -12.80 22.01 8.30
CA LYS A 205 -12.52 21.67 6.89
C LYS A 205 -13.65 20.88 6.23
N ILE A 206 -14.35 20.02 6.97
CA ILE A 206 -15.57 19.36 6.49
C ILE A 206 -16.67 20.41 6.21
N ARG A 207 -16.88 21.39 7.09
CA ARG A 207 -17.88 22.46 6.85
C ARG A 207 -17.54 23.34 5.66
N GLU A 208 -16.27 23.72 5.54
CA GLU A 208 -15.74 24.52 4.43
C GLU A 208 -15.88 23.79 3.09
N ALA A 209 -15.48 22.51 3.02
CA ALA A 209 -15.55 21.71 1.81
C ALA A 209 -16.98 21.34 1.40
N VAL A 210 -17.83 20.93 2.35
CA VAL A 210 -19.20 20.48 2.05
C VAL A 210 -20.15 21.66 1.86
N GLY A 211 -20.07 22.70 2.70
CA GLY A 211 -21.00 23.83 2.67
C GLY A 211 -22.46 23.37 2.75
N GLN A 212 -23.23 23.69 1.70
CA GLN A 212 -24.65 23.31 1.54
C GLN A 212 -24.87 22.04 0.69
N ASN A 213 -23.80 21.38 0.23
CA ASN A 213 -23.92 20.15 -0.55
C ASN A 213 -24.41 18.98 0.32
N LYS A 214 -24.88 17.91 -0.35
CA LYS A 214 -25.06 16.59 0.31
C LYS A 214 -23.76 15.81 0.26
N ILE A 215 -23.54 14.93 1.25
CA ILE A 215 -22.36 14.07 1.31
C ILE A 215 -22.78 12.60 1.43
N LEU A 216 -22.37 11.79 0.45
CA LEU A 216 -22.46 10.34 0.46
C LEU A 216 -21.36 9.75 1.34
N ILE A 217 -21.70 8.74 2.12
CA ILE A 217 -20.71 7.90 2.81
C ILE A 217 -21.06 6.43 2.66
N LEU A 218 -20.07 5.64 2.25
CA LEU A 218 -20.18 4.18 2.13
C LEU A 218 -19.68 3.51 3.41
N LEU A 219 -20.62 2.97 4.17
CA LEU A 219 -20.36 2.27 5.41
C LEU A 219 -19.94 0.83 5.14
N SER A 220 -18.70 0.50 5.48
CA SER A 220 -18.16 -0.87 5.42
C SER A 220 -18.36 -1.66 6.71
N GLY A 221 -18.83 -1.02 7.80
CA GLY A 221 -18.91 -1.61 9.14
C GLY A 221 -17.56 -1.76 9.87
N GLY A 222 -16.48 -1.32 9.22
CA GLY A 222 -15.18 -1.10 9.86
C GLY A 222 -15.18 0.17 10.74
N VAL A 223 -14.14 0.31 11.57
CA VAL A 223 -14.01 1.45 12.50
C VAL A 223 -14.03 2.78 11.74
N ASP A 224 -13.29 2.86 10.63
CA ASP A 224 -12.91 4.13 10.00
C ASP A 224 -14.06 4.77 9.24
N SER A 225 -14.86 3.97 8.52
CA SER A 225 -16.11 4.45 7.90
C SER A 225 -17.16 4.83 8.96
N THR A 226 -17.18 4.13 10.10
CA THR A 226 -18.07 4.48 11.23
C THR A 226 -17.64 5.78 11.93
N VAL A 227 -16.32 6.06 11.99
CA VAL A 227 -15.79 7.33 12.54
C VAL A 227 -15.93 8.50 11.54
N CYS A 228 -15.74 8.29 10.21
CA CYS A 228 -16.09 9.29 9.17
C CYS A 228 -17.56 9.70 9.35
N ALA A 229 -18.48 8.73 9.50
CA ALA A 229 -19.90 9.00 9.74
C ALA A 229 -20.17 9.79 11.04
N ALA A 230 -19.57 9.37 12.15
CA ALA A 230 -19.73 10.05 13.44
C ALA A 230 -19.18 11.50 13.41
N LEU A 231 -18.07 11.74 12.69
CA LEU A 231 -17.55 13.09 12.46
C LEU A 231 -18.54 13.92 11.64
N LEU A 232 -19.11 13.39 10.55
CA LEU A 232 -20.12 14.10 9.77
C LEU A 232 -21.34 14.50 10.63
N SER A 233 -21.86 13.60 11.47
CA SER A 233 -23.00 13.88 12.36
C SER A 233 -22.72 15.03 13.34
N LYS A 234 -21.52 15.10 13.92
CA LYS A 234 -21.12 16.23 14.78
C LYS A 234 -20.94 17.56 14.00
N THR A 235 -20.91 17.50 12.68
CA THR A 235 -20.40 18.59 11.83
C THR A 235 -21.46 19.25 10.96
N LEU A 236 -22.35 18.45 10.35
CA LEU A 236 -23.31 18.83 9.31
C LEU A 236 -24.75 18.57 9.76
N ASP A 237 -25.73 19.11 9.04
CA ASP A 237 -27.14 18.75 9.28
C ASP A 237 -27.43 17.30 8.84
N PRO A 238 -28.21 16.49 9.59
CA PRO A 238 -28.53 15.11 9.23
C PRO A 238 -29.17 14.93 7.85
N SER A 239 -29.83 15.95 7.28
CA SER A 239 -30.39 15.91 5.92
C SER A 239 -29.33 16.02 4.81
N GLN A 240 -28.12 16.48 5.12
CA GLN A 240 -26.98 16.48 4.20
C GLN A 240 -26.32 15.10 4.10
N ILE A 241 -26.46 14.24 5.12
CA ILE A 241 -25.69 13.00 5.25
C ILE A 241 -26.43 11.81 4.63
N ILE A 242 -25.95 11.34 3.48
CA ILE A 242 -26.46 10.14 2.81
C ILE A 242 -25.56 8.95 3.19
N ALA A 243 -25.88 8.27 4.30
CA ALA A 243 -25.14 7.10 4.75
C ALA A 243 -25.71 5.80 4.16
N VAL A 244 -24.94 5.11 3.31
CA VAL A 244 -25.34 3.84 2.68
C VAL A 244 -24.50 2.68 3.20
N HIS A 245 -25.14 1.59 3.59
CA HIS A 245 -24.49 0.35 4.01
C HIS A 245 -24.95 -0.81 3.12
N ILE A 246 -24.07 -1.33 2.27
CA ILE A 246 -24.34 -2.51 1.43
C ILE A 246 -23.91 -3.76 2.20
N ASP A 247 -24.88 -4.58 2.62
CA ASP A 247 -24.61 -5.90 3.21
C ASP A 247 -24.40 -6.93 2.10
N ASN A 248 -23.16 -7.41 1.97
CA ASN A 248 -22.78 -8.39 0.95
C ASN A 248 -23.07 -9.84 1.35
N GLY A 249 -23.67 -10.10 2.51
CA GLY A 249 -23.95 -11.44 3.02
C GLY A 249 -22.74 -12.18 3.61
N PHE A 250 -21.55 -11.56 3.60
CA PHE A 250 -20.29 -12.11 4.12
C PHE A 250 -19.76 -11.34 5.34
N LEU A 251 -20.61 -10.56 6.02
CA LEU A 251 -20.30 -9.89 7.28
C LEU A 251 -20.39 -10.83 8.49
N ARG A 252 -19.92 -10.42 9.67
CA ARG A 252 -20.04 -11.23 10.90
C ARG A 252 -21.50 -11.23 11.40
N LYS A 253 -21.85 -12.22 12.24
CA LYS A 253 -23.21 -12.35 12.82
C LYS A 253 -23.67 -11.04 13.49
N ASN A 254 -24.78 -10.49 12.98
CA ASN A 254 -25.41 -9.24 13.40
C ASN A 254 -24.49 -7.99 13.28
N GLU A 255 -23.48 -8.01 12.41
CA GLU A 255 -22.54 -6.89 12.24
C GLU A 255 -23.19 -5.64 11.68
N SER A 256 -23.94 -5.78 10.59
CA SER A 256 -24.69 -4.73 9.90
C SER A 256 -25.68 -4.03 10.85
N LEU A 257 -26.45 -4.81 11.62
CA LEU A 257 -27.37 -4.29 12.65
C LEU A 257 -26.66 -3.44 13.69
N ARG A 258 -25.56 -3.95 14.28
CA ARG A 258 -24.78 -3.23 15.31
C ARG A 258 -24.19 -1.91 14.81
N VAL A 259 -23.78 -1.85 13.54
CA VAL A 259 -23.27 -0.63 12.91
C VAL A 259 -24.41 0.39 12.77
N ILE A 260 -25.56 -0.02 12.24
CA ILE A 260 -26.74 0.83 12.09
C ILE A 260 -27.23 1.35 13.45
N GLU A 261 -27.29 0.50 14.48
CA GLU A 261 -27.65 0.87 15.85
C GLU A 261 -26.70 1.94 16.43
N SER A 262 -25.39 1.75 16.24
CA SER A 262 -24.36 2.68 16.74
C SER A 262 -24.33 4.04 16.02
N LEU A 263 -24.85 4.12 14.79
CA LEU A 263 -24.96 5.38 14.05
C LEU A 263 -26.33 6.04 14.20
N LYS A 264 -27.40 5.25 14.40
CA LYS A 264 -28.74 5.74 14.73
C LYS A 264 -28.78 6.44 16.10
N SER A 265 -27.98 5.98 17.06
CA SER A 265 -27.77 6.68 18.34
C SER A 265 -27.04 8.02 18.20
N LEU A 266 -26.36 8.25 17.07
CA LEU A 266 -25.77 9.53 16.66
C LEU A 266 -26.63 10.28 15.64
N GLY A 267 -27.93 9.99 15.58
CA GLY A 267 -28.89 10.67 14.68
C GLY A 267 -28.79 10.33 13.19
N ILE A 268 -27.83 9.48 12.77
CA ILE A 268 -27.62 9.17 11.36
C ILE A 268 -28.63 8.14 10.88
N LYS A 269 -29.38 8.48 9.82
CA LYS A 269 -30.22 7.54 9.08
C LYS A 269 -29.36 6.74 8.09
N VAL A 270 -29.17 5.45 8.35
CA VAL A 270 -28.44 4.55 7.45
C VAL A 270 -29.39 3.85 6.48
N HIS A 271 -29.10 3.94 5.19
CA HIS A 271 -29.73 3.20 4.11
C HIS A 271 -29.08 1.81 4.01
N LEU A 272 -29.70 0.79 4.62
CA LEU A 272 -29.27 -0.60 4.52
C LEU A 272 -29.75 -1.22 3.20
N ILE A 273 -28.81 -1.70 2.40
CA ILE A 273 -29.05 -2.44 1.17
C ILE A 273 -28.67 -3.91 1.41
N ASN A 274 -29.66 -4.79 1.58
CA ASN A 274 -29.41 -6.22 1.74
C ASN A 274 -29.20 -6.87 0.37
N ALA A 275 -27.93 -7.07 0.01
CA ALA A 275 -27.53 -7.55 -1.30
C ALA A 275 -26.98 -8.99 -1.28
N GLY A 276 -27.01 -9.72 -0.16
CA GLY A 276 -26.33 -11.01 0.00
C GLY A 276 -26.63 -12.05 -1.10
N LEU A 277 -27.87 -12.16 -1.55
CA LEU A 277 -28.24 -13.04 -2.68
C LEU A 277 -27.62 -12.61 -4.02
N ARG A 278 -27.42 -11.29 -4.22
CA ARG A 278 -26.80 -10.70 -5.42
C ARG A 278 -25.30 -10.98 -5.45
N PHE A 279 -24.63 -10.92 -4.30
CA PHE A 279 -23.22 -11.32 -4.16
C PHE A 279 -23.03 -12.84 -4.30
N LEU A 280 -23.88 -13.66 -3.67
CA LEU A 280 -23.84 -15.12 -3.81
C LEU A 280 -24.01 -15.60 -5.28
N SER A 281 -24.88 -14.93 -6.04
CA SER A 281 -25.08 -15.17 -7.47
C SER A 281 -24.18 -14.32 -8.37
N GLY A 282 -23.24 -13.57 -7.80
CA GLY A 282 -22.39 -12.63 -8.52
C GLY A 282 -21.41 -13.30 -9.47
N THR A 283 -21.18 -12.66 -10.62
CA THR A 283 -20.20 -13.05 -11.65
C THR A 283 -19.38 -11.83 -12.08
N THR A 284 -18.27 -12.03 -12.78
CA THR A 284 -17.58 -10.95 -13.50
C THR A 284 -16.76 -11.50 -14.68
N MET A 285 -16.02 -10.65 -15.38
CA MET A 285 -15.13 -11.03 -16.47
C MET A 285 -13.67 -10.91 -16.01
N LEU A 286 -12.92 -12.00 -16.12
CA LEU A 286 -11.46 -11.97 -16.03
C LEU A 286 -10.91 -11.54 -17.40
N HIS A 287 -10.13 -10.46 -17.43
CA HIS A 287 -9.38 -10.04 -18.60
C HIS A 287 -8.02 -10.74 -18.62
N VAL A 288 -7.71 -11.46 -19.71
CA VAL A 288 -6.47 -12.21 -19.87
C VAL A 288 -5.83 -11.83 -21.20
N ASP A 289 -4.71 -11.11 -21.14
CA ASP A 289 -3.89 -10.80 -22.30
C ASP A 289 -3.01 -12.00 -22.66
N VAL A 290 -3.36 -12.68 -23.75
CA VAL A 290 -2.60 -13.85 -24.23
C VAL A 290 -1.61 -13.40 -25.30
N MET A 291 -0.31 -13.56 -25.04
CA MET A 291 0.71 -13.48 -26.10
C MET A 291 0.52 -14.64 -27.07
N THR A 292 0.13 -14.34 -28.31
CA THR A 292 -0.05 -15.32 -29.38
C THR A 292 0.91 -15.08 -30.52
N GLU A 293 1.47 -16.17 -31.05
CA GLU A 293 2.29 -16.17 -32.26
C GLU A 293 1.39 -16.45 -33.46
N ALA A 294 1.11 -15.42 -34.26
CA ALA A 294 0.32 -15.53 -35.48
C ALA A 294 1.21 -15.27 -36.71
N LEU A 295 1.09 -16.10 -37.75
CA LEU A 295 1.59 -15.72 -39.07
C LEU A 295 0.72 -14.58 -39.61
N ALA A 296 1.36 -13.54 -40.13
CA ALA A 296 0.66 -12.44 -40.79
C ALA A 296 -0.17 -12.98 -41.98
N PRO A 297 -1.41 -12.51 -42.18
CA PRO A 297 -2.21 -12.88 -43.34
C PRO A 297 -1.50 -12.45 -44.62
N ALA A 298 -1.44 -13.35 -45.62
CA ALA A 298 -0.68 -13.11 -46.84
C ALA A 298 -1.25 -11.92 -47.63
N SER A 299 -0.51 -10.81 -47.66
CA SER A 299 -0.90 -9.60 -48.38
C SER A 299 -0.83 -9.81 -49.89
N VAL A 300 -1.97 -10.05 -50.53
CA VAL A 300 -2.09 -10.09 -52.00
C VAL A 300 -1.91 -8.68 -52.56
N SER A 301 -0.69 -8.35 -52.98
CA SER A 301 -0.40 -7.10 -53.68
C SER A 301 -1.06 -7.10 -55.07
N PRO A 302 -1.72 -6.01 -55.48
CA PRO A 302 -2.29 -5.91 -56.83
C PRO A 302 -1.18 -5.93 -57.88
N ALA A 303 -1.36 -6.73 -58.93
CA ALA A 303 -0.42 -6.80 -60.04
C ALA A 303 -0.34 -5.46 -60.79
N LYS A 304 0.87 -5.07 -61.21
CA LYS A 304 1.05 -3.89 -62.05
C LYS A 304 0.42 -4.13 -63.42
N ALA A 305 -0.53 -3.28 -63.81
CA ALA A 305 -0.91 -3.17 -65.21
C ALA A 305 0.28 -2.66 -66.03
N GLN A 306 0.74 -3.45 -67.00
CA GLN A 306 1.50 -2.90 -68.12
C GLN A 306 0.50 -2.46 -69.19
N SER A 307 0.74 -1.27 -69.75
CA SER A 307 0.00 -0.78 -70.91
C SER A 307 0.41 -1.55 -72.16
N ASP A 308 -0.56 -1.99 -72.94
CA ASP A 308 -0.40 -1.98 -74.39
C ASP A 308 -1.74 -1.76 -75.12
N SER A 309 -1.67 -1.41 -76.40
CA SER A 309 -2.79 -0.83 -77.18
C SER A 309 -3.63 -1.87 -77.95
N GLY A 310 -4.95 -1.69 -78.05
CA GLY A 310 -5.85 -2.69 -78.65
C GLY A 310 -7.29 -2.23 -78.99
N ILE A 311 -7.45 -1.72 -80.21
CA ILE A 311 -8.65 -1.27 -80.94
C ILE A 311 -9.97 -2.10 -80.80
N SER A 312 -11.08 -1.44 -80.39
CA SER A 312 -12.51 -1.79 -80.69
C SER A 312 -13.06 -3.14 -80.12
N SER A 313 -14.36 -3.51 -80.15
CA SER A 313 -15.65 -2.93 -80.63
C SER A 313 -16.85 -3.61 -79.88
N GLY A 314 -18.09 -3.12 -80.08
CA GLY A 314 -19.35 -3.71 -79.57
C GLY A 314 -19.85 -3.10 -78.24
N THR A 315 -21.12 -2.80 -77.98
CA THR A 315 -22.39 -3.60 -78.03
C THR A 315 -22.34 -4.85 -77.14
N SER A 316 -23.22 -5.08 -76.17
CA SER A 316 -24.41 -4.34 -75.65
C SER A 316 -24.73 -4.88 -74.21
N ASP A 317 -25.84 -4.66 -73.48
CA ASP A 317 -27.20 -4.17 -73.77
C ASP A 317 -27.91 -3.55 -72.52
N GLU A 318 -29.18 -3.18 -72.67
CA GLU A 318 -30.13 -2.68 -71.65
C GLU A 318 -30.43 -3.71 -70.52
N THR A 319 -30.83 -3.37 -69.28
CA THR A 319 -32.20 -2.92 -68.93
C THR A 319 -32.37 -2.48 -67.45
N SER A 320 -33.09 -1.37 -67.26
CA SER A 320 -34.18 -1.05 -66.29
C SER A 320 -34.59 -2.06 -65.19
N ASP A 321 -35.19 -1.72 -64.03
CA ASP A 321 -35.53 -0.50 -63.26
C ASP A 321 -36.27 -1.03 -61.95
N PRO A 322 -37.19 -0.38 -61.20
CA PRO A 322 -36.86 -0.05 -59.79
C PRO A 322 -37.94 -0.49 -58.74
N ASN A 323 -37.91 0.20 -57.58
CA ASN A 323 -38.83 0.20 -56.41
C ASN A 323 -38.41 -0.69 -55.22
N THR A 324 -38.55 -0.29 -53.94
CA THR A 324 -39.09 0.97 -53.35
C THR A 324 -38.60 1.18 -51.92
N LYS A 325 -38.29 2.45 -51.54
CA LYS A 325 -38.31 3.03 -50.16
C LYS A 325 -37.43 2.35 -49.08
N GLU A 326 -37.06 2.98 -47.95
CA GLU A 326 -37.58 4.18 -47.27
C GLU A 326 -36.46 4.98 -46.57
N CYS A 327 -36.79 6.13 -45.96
CA CYS A 327 -35.81 7.09 -45.45
C CYS A 327 -35.13 6.70 -44.12
N ARG A 328 -33.85 7.09 -43.96
CA ARG A 328 -33.24 7.41 -42.65
C ARG A 328 -32.43 8.70 -42.74
N SER A 329 -32.55 9.52 -41.70
CA SER A 329 -31.87 10.81 -41.56
C SER A 329 -30.45 10.67 -40.99
N THR A 330 -29.61 11.68 -41.27
CA THR A 330 -28.21 11.77 -40.85
C THR A 330 -28.02 12.07 -39.36
N LEU A 331 -26.83 11.73 -38.86
CA LEU A 331 -26.26 12.27 -37.62
C LEU A 331 -24.74 12.16 -37.71
N ASP A 332 -24.07 13.27 -38.00
CA ASP A 332 -22.62 13.34 -38.19
C ASP A 332 -21.87 13.30 -36.85
N SER A 333 -20.74 12.58 -36.81
CA SER A 333 -19.79 12.61 -35.69
C SER A 333 -18.53 13.40 -36.09
N MET A 334 -18.43 14.64 -35.63
CA MET A 334 -17.20 15.44 -35.77
C MET A 334 -16.07 14.87 -34.89
N THR A 335 -15.07 14.24 -35.50
CA THR A 335 -13.82 13.88 -34.83
C THR A 335 -12.88 15.10 -34.77
N TYR A 336 -12.53 15.55 -33.56
CA TYR A 336 -11.53 16.59 -33.37
C TYR A 336 -10.12 16.02 -33.58
N SER A 337 -9.27 16.75 -34.30
CA SER A 337 -7.88 16.39 -34.55
C SER A 337 -6.99 16.69 -33.34
N GLN A 338 -6.05 15.80 -33.03
CA GLN A 338 -4.79 16.18 -32.39
C GLN A 338 -3.59 15.61 -33.14
N THR A 339 -2.57 16.45 -33.25
CA THR A 339 -1.31 16.26 -33.98
C THR A 339 -0.25 15.59 -33.13
N THR A 340 0.63 14.79 -33.75
CA THR A 340 1.93 14.41 -33.19
C THR A 340 3.03 14.56 -34.25
N ASP A 341 4.22 14.97 -33.83
CA ASP A 341 5.25 15.59 -34.66
C ASP A 341 5.87 14.75 -35.77
N THR A 342 6.36 15.46 -36.80
CA THR A 342 7.19 14.91 -37.87
C THR A 342 8.67 14.87 -37.48
N SER A 343 9.25 13.68 -37.31
CA SER A 343 10.71 13.49 -37.24
C SER A 343 11.22 12.63 -38.40
N ASN A 344 12.02 13.22 -39.29
CA ASN A 344 12.57 12.54 -40.47
C ASN A 344 13.56 11.42 -40.12
N THR A 345 13.30 10.19 -40.58
CA THR A 345 14.33 9.17 -40.82
C THR A 345 14.10 8.46 -42.16
N LYS A 346 15.18 8.20 -42.90
CA LYS A 346 15.13 7.58 -44.23
C LYS A 346 14.76 6.09 -44.11
N ARG A 347 13.68 5.66 -44.76
CA ARG A 347 13.43 4.22 -44.96
C ARG A 347 14.21 3.70 -46.17
N GLN A 348 15.23 2.88 -45.93
CA GLN A 348 15.74 1.95 -46.94
C GLN A 348 14.73 0.82 -47.15
N SER A 349 14.56 0.38 -48.40
CA SER A 349 13.70 -0.75 -48.75
C SER A 349 14.42 -2.08 -48.53
N HIS A 350 14.31 -2.65 -47.33
CA HIS A 350 14.66 -4.04 -47.08
C HIS A 350 13.42 -4.94 -47.12
N VAL A 351 13.48 -5.99 -47.93
CA VAL A 351 12.55 -7.12 -47.85
C VAL A 351 13.03 -8.03 -46.72
N SER A 352 12.40 -7.94 -45.55
CA SER A 352 12.54 -8.93 -44.48
C SER A 352 11.51 -10.04 -44.69
N GLY A 353 11.91 -11.30 -44.50
CA GLY A 353 11.00 -12.44 -44.57
C GLY A 353 9.89 -12.40 -43.51
N GLY A 354 8.89 -13.28 -43.64
CA GLY A 354 7.75 -13.34 -42.74
C GLY A 354 8.16 -13.62 -41.29
N GLY A 355 8.25 -12.57 -40.49
CA GLY A 355 8.52 -12.65 -39.07
C GLY A 355 7.28 -13.05 -38.29
N ILE A 356 7.45 -13.92 -37.30
CA ILE A 356 6.46 -14.09 -36.23
C ILE A 356 6.49 -12.81 -35.40
N HIS A 357 5.39 -12.06 -35.43
CA HIS A 357 5.21 -10.91 -34.54
C HIS A 357 4.34 -11.35 -33.36
N PRO A 358 4.79 -11.19 -32.10
CA PRO A 358 3.96 -11.48 -30.94
C PRO A 358 2.77 -10.51 -30.92
N HIS A 359 1.56 -11.06 -30.99
CA HIS A 359 0.32 -10.30 -30.88
C HIS A 359 -0.25 -10.49 -29.48
N VAL A 360 -0.82 -9.44 -28.89
CA VAL A 360 -1.54 -9.55 -27.62
C VAL A 360 -3.02 -9.75 -27.93
N GLU A 361 -3.54 -10.95 -27.68
CA GLU A 361 -4.95 -11.28 -27.81
C GLU A 361 -5.64 -11.18 -26.44
N SER A 362 -6.29 -10.04 -26.17
CA SER A 362 -7.07 -9.82 -24.96
C SER A 362 -8.36 -10.67 -24.97
N ARG A 363 -8.47 -11.62 -24.05
CA ARG A 363 -9.64 -12.50 -23.88
C ARG A 363 -10.43 -12.18 -22.61
N ASN A 364 -11.75 -12.19 -22.72
CA ASN A 364 -12.67 -11.92 -21.61
C ASN A 364 -13.34 -13.23 -21.16
N ILE A 365 -12.94 -13.78 -20.01
CA ILE A 365 -13.41 -15.08 -19.51
C ILE A 365 -14.43 -14.85 -18.38
N PRO A 366 -15.67 -15.37 -18.45
CA PRO A 366 -16.64 -15.22 -17.37
C PRO A 366 -16.26 -16.07 -16.15
N ILE A 367 -16.27 -15.46 -14.96
CA ILE A 367 -15.99 -16.12 -13.67
C ILE A 367 -17.16 -15.98 -12.69
N GLY A 368 -17.40 -17.03 -11.90
CA GLY A 368 -18.56 -17.18 -11.02
C GLY A 368 -19.66 -18.09 -11.61
N PRO A 369 -20.80 -18.29 -10.93
CA PRO A 369 -21.23 -17.59 -9.71
C PRO A 369 -20.42 -17.88 -8.44
N LEU A 370 -20.29 -16.86 -7.59
CA LEU A 370 -19.52 -16.88 -6.34
C LEU A 370 -19.83 -18.08 -5.42
N ARG A 371 -21.12 -18.44 -5.31
CA ARG A 371 -21.58 -19.53 -4.42
C ARG A 371 -21.19 -20.93 -4.91
N THR A 372 -20.97 -21.13 -6.22
CA THR A 372 -21.03 -22.47 -6.83
C THR A 372 -19.72 -22.96 -7.44
N VAL A 373 -18.92 -22.09 -8.07
CA VAL A 373 -17.71 -22.50 -8.81
C VAL A 373 -16.44 -21.77 -8.38
N THR A 374 -16.56 -20.67 -7.63
CA THR A 374 -15.42 -19.80 -7.31
C THR A 374 -14.58 -20.34 -6.15
N ILE A 375 -13.56 -21.13 -6.49
CA ILE A 375 -12.57 -21.67 -5.55
C ILE A 375 -11.50 -20.62 -5.19
N PHE A 376 -10.90 -19.97 -6.20
CA PHE A 376 -9.70 -19.16 -6.01
C PHE A 376 -9.97 -17.84 -5.26
N PRO A 377 -9.11 -17.43 -4.30
CA PRO A 377 -9.32 -16.21 -3.52
C PRO A 377 -9.37 -14.92 -4.35
N GLU A 378 -8.63 -14.82 -5.45
CA GLU A 378 -8.60 -13.59 -6.27
C GLU A 378 -9.90 -13.43 -7.09
N ASP A 379 -10.40 -14.50 -7.72
CA ASP A 379 -11.71 -14.55 -8.36
C ASP A 379 -12.82 -14.09 -7.39
N LYS A 380 -12.77 -14.56 -6.12
CA LYS A 380 -13.71 -14.12 -5.08
C LYS A 380 -13.60 -12.63 -4.79
N ARG A 381 -12.39 -12.06 -4.75
CA ARG A 381 -12.18 -10.61 -4.58
C ARG A 381 -12.76 -9.83 -5.76
N GLN A 382 -12.48 -10.26 -6.98
CA GLN A 382 -12.92 -9.58 -8.19
C GLN A 382 -14.46 -9.61 -8.33
N ILE A 383 -15.07 -10.80 -8.21
CA ILE A 383 -16.53 -10.97 -8.28
C ILE A 383 -17.24 -10.12 -7.21
N ILE A 384 -16.71 -10.06 -5.98
CA ILE A 384 -17.29 -9.24 -4.91
C ILE A 384 -17.10 -7.75 -5.20
N GLY A 385 -15.92 -7.32 -5.67
CA GLY A 385 -15.66 -5.93 -6.03
C GLY A 385 -16.58 -5.43 -7.15
N ASP A 386 -16.67 -6.15 -8.26
CA ASP A 386 -17.54 -5.81 -9.38
C ASP A 386 -19.03 -5.89 -9.01
N THR A 387 -19.43 -6.84 -8.16
CA THR A 387 -20.82 -6.89 -7.65
C THR A 387 -21.14 -5.73 -6.73
N PHE A 388 -20.19 -5.32 -5.87
CA PHE A 388 -20.33 -4.10 -5.06
C PHE A 388 -20.48 -2.87 -5.95
N VAL A 389 -19.67 -2.74 -7.00
CA VAL A 389 -19.73 -1.62 -7.97
C VAL A 389 -21.09 -1.56 -8.69
N ARG A 390 -21.66 -2.70 -9.10
CA ARG A 390 -22.98 -2.75 -9.73
C ARG A 390 -24.12 -2.41 -8.77
N VAL A 391 -24.17 -3.07 -7.60
CA VAL A 391 -25.19 -2.81 -6.57
C VAL A 391 -25.14 -1.35 -6.11
N ALA A 392 -23.94 -0.78 -5.98
CA ALA A 392 -23.73 0.63 -5.75
C ALA A 392 -24.36 1.51 -6.84
N GLN A 393 -23.99 1.32 -8.11
CA GLN A 393 -24.46 2.17 -9.21
C GLN A 393 -26.00 2.14 -9.38
N GLU A 394 -26.64 1.01 -9.08
CA GLU A 394 -28.11 0.91 -9.01
C GLU A 394 -28.69 1.75 -7.87
N VAL A 395 -28.17 1.60 -6.64
CA VAL A 395 -28.63 2.37 -5.46
C VAL A 395 -28.41 3.87 -5.63
N TRP A 396 -27.36 4.30 -6.35
CA TRP A 396 -27.15 5.72 -6.66
C TRP A 396 -28.26 6.26 -7.57
N THR A 397 -28.79 5.41 -8.45
CA THR A 397 -29.88 5.72 -9.38
C THR A 397 -31.23 5.72 -8.65
N GLU A 398 -31.47 4.73 -7.77
CA GLU A 398 -32.67 4.67 -6.90
C GLU A 398 -32.78 5.89 -5.97
N LEU A 399 -31.67 6.34 -5.40
CA LEU A 399 -31.59 7.52 -4.54
C LEU A 399 -31.53 8.85 -5.32
N GLN A 400 -31.58 8.81 -6.65
CA GLN A 400 -31.55 9.98 -7.55
C GLN A 400 -30.37 10.93 -7.24
N LEU A 401 -29.18 10.35 -7.05
CA LEU A 401 -27.98 11.08 -6.65
C LEU A 401 -27.37 11.86 -7.82
N ASP A 402 -27.58 13.18 -7.82
CA ASP A 402 -26.95 14.12 -8.74
C ASP A 402 -25.45 14.32 -8.43
N PRO A 403 -24.52 14.01 -9.36
CA PRO A 403 -23.08 14.27 -9.17
C PRO A 403 -22.74 15.75 -9.00
N SER A 404 -23.58 16.67 -9.49
CA SER A 404 -23.32 18.12 -9.45
C SER A 404 -23.59 18.76 -8.08
N SER A 405 -24.34 18.10 -7.20
CA SER A 405 -24.66 18.57 -5.82
C SER A 405 -24.20 17.62 -4.69
N LEU A 406 -23.53 16.51 -5.05
CA LEU A 406 -23.05 15.49 -4.10
C LEU A 406 -21.53 15.51 -3.89
N MET A 407 -21.10 15.21 -2.66
CA MET A 407 -19.70 14.95 -2.27
C MET A 407 -19.55 13.58 -1.62
N LEU A 408 -18.32 13.12 -1.33
CA LEU A 408 -18.04 11.78 -0.80
C LEU A 408 -17.15 11.82 0.46
N CYS A 409 -17.58 11.23 1.58
CA CYS A 409 -16.72 10.92 2.75
C CYS A 409 -15.99 9.60 2.45
N GLN A 410 -14.66 9.61 2.45
CA GLN A 410 -13.86 8.39 2.52
C GLN A 410 -13.15 8.32 3.87
N GLY A 411 -13.26 7.16 4.54
CA GLY A 411 -12.54 6.87 5.80
C GLY A 411 -11.08 6.48 5.59
N THR A 412 -10.45 7.00 4.55
CA THR A 412 -9.03 6.77 4.19
C THR A 412 -8.13 7.28 5.31
N LEU A 413 -7.13 6.49 5.71
CA LEU A 413 -6.24 6.86 6.80
C LEU A 413 -4.87 7.34 6.29
N ARG A 414 -4.12 8.03 7.17
CA ARG A 414 -2.76 8.47 6.89
C ARG A 414 -1.83 7.37 6.34
N PRO A 415 -1.84 6.12 6.86
CA PRO A 415 -1.01 5.05 6.30
C PRO A 415 -1.36 4.63 4.86
N ASP A 416 -2.62 4.80 4.42
CA ASP A 416 -3.10 4.49 3.06
C ASP A 416 -2.63 5.55 2.05
N LEU A 417 -2.63 6.83 2.45
CA LEU A 417 -2.09 7.93 1.65
C LEU A 417 -0.58 7.82 1.48
N ILE A 418 0.15 7.52 2.56
CA ILE A 418 1.60 7.30 2.47
C ILE A 418 1.90 6.08 1.58
N GLU A 419 1.14 4.99 1.69
CA GLU A 419 1.28 3.83 0.79
C GLU A 419 1.11 4.23 -0.70
N SER A 420 0.09 5.02 -1.00
CA SER A 420 -0.19 5.51 -2.35
C SER A 420 0.91 6.45 -2.88
N ALA A 421 1.46 7.33 -2.03
CA ALA A 421 2.61 8.16 -2.37
C ALA A 421 3.89 7.33 -2.58
N SER A 422 4.13 6.30 -1.75
CA SER A 422 5.25 5.37 -1.92
C SER A 422 5.16 4.56 -3.22
N HIS A 423 3.97 4.11 -3.65
CA HIS A 423 3.79 3.44 -4.95
C HIS A 423 4.11 4.38 -6.13
N LEU A 424 3.76 5.67 -6.05
CA LEU A 424 4.13 6.66 -7.07
C LEU A 424 5.63 6.97 -7.11
N ALA A 425 6.33 6.80 -5.98
CA ALA A 425 7.77 7.07 -5.86
C ALA A 425 8.67 5.84 -6.06
N SER A 426 8.14 4.60 -5.96
CA SER A 426 8.95 3.37 -5.95
C SER A 426 8.41 2.28 -6.89
N GLN A 427 9.26 1.83 -7.82
CA GLN A 427 8.93 0.85 -8.86
C GLN A 427 8.84 -0.62 -8.38
N ARG A 428 8.82 -0.88 -7.07
CA ARG A 428 9.05 -2.22 -6.47
C ARG A 428 7.91 -2.75 -5.58
N ALA A 429 6.82 -2.01 -5.40
CA ALA A 429 5.73 -2.40 -4.52
C ALA A 429 4.50 -2.89 -5.32
N ASP A 430 4.27 -4.20 -5.34
CA ASP A 430 3.15 -4.84 -6.04
C ASP A 430 1.79 -4.32 -5.56
N THR A 431 0.89 -4.00 -6.49
CA THR A 431 -0.43 -3.40 -6.21
C THR A 431 -1.43 -4.40 -5.62
N ILE A 432 -1.36 -4.63 -4.31
CA ILE A 432 -2.34 -5.44 -3.55
C ILE A 432 -3.71 -4.71 -3.42
N LYS A 433 -3.77 -3.40 -3.71
CA LYS A 433 -4.99 -2.59 -3.84
C LYS A 433 -5.19 -2.13 -5.30
N THR A 434 -5.65 -3.01 -6.18
CA THR A 434 -5.90 -2.66 -7.60
C THR A 434 -7.05 -1.65 -7.75
N HIS A 435 -6.84 -0.61 -8.57
CA HIS A 435 -7.75 0.53 -8.72
C HIS A 435 -9.11 0.22 -9.40
N HIS A 436 -9.31 -1.00 -9.89
CA HIS A 436 -10.44 -1.36 -10.76
C HIS A 436 -11.82 -1.36 -10.08
N ASN A 437 -11.89 -1.51 -8.75
CA ASN A 437 -13.16 -1.63 -8.01
C ASN A 437 -13.83 -0.28 -7.66
N THR A 438 -13.75 0.73 -8.55
CA THR A 438 -14.19 2.11 -8.28
C THR A 438 -15.38 2.49 -9.16
N THR A 439 -16.55 2.77 -8.57
CA THR A 439 -17.78 3.14 -9.31
C THR A 439 -17.60 4.40 -10.16
N THR A 440 -18.35 4.51 -11.28
CA THR A 440 -18.32 5.67 -12.17
C THR A 440 -18.64 6.98 -11.44
N LEU A 441 -19.60 6.98 -10.50
CA LEU A 441 -19.86 8.16 -9.66
C LEU A 441 -18.63 8.56 -8.82
N VAL A 442 -17.99 7.61 -8.15
CA VAL A 442 -16.78 7.89 -7.34
C VAL A 442 -15.64 8.42 -8.21
N GLN A 443 -15.44 7.86 -9.41
CA GLN A 443 -14.45 8.37 -10.37
C GLN A 443 -14.75 9.82 -10.82
N ILE A 444 -16.03 10.16 -11.03
CA ILE A 444 -16.46 11.53 -11.38
C ILE A 444 -16.18 12.47 -10.20
N LEU A 445 -16.60 12.11 -8.98
CA LEU A 445 -16.40 12.92 -7.79
C LEU A 445 -14.90 13.13 -7.48
N GLN A 446 -14.06 12.11 -7.67
CA GLN A 446 -12.60 12.22 -7.57
C GLN A 446 -12.03 13.20 -8.60
N LYS A 447 -12.39 13.05 -9.88
CA LYS A 447 -11.93 13.95 -10.96
C LYS A 447 -12.41 15.41 -10.79
N GLN A 448 -13.53 15.61 -10.10
CA GLN A 448 -14.08 16.94 -9.78
C GLN A 448 -13.59 17.50 -8.43
N GLY A 449 -12.69 16.81 -7.70
CA GLY A 449 -12.19 17.26 -6.39
C GLY A 449 -13.24 17.23 -5.27
N ARG A 450 -14.30 16.42 -5.40
CA ARG A 450 -15.47 16.38 -4.51
C ARG A 450 -15.41 15.30 -3.43
N VAL A 451 -14.21 14.81 -3.12
CA VAL A 451 -13.96 13.84 -2.06
C VAL A 451 -13.42 14.55 -0.84
N VAL A 452 -13.94 14.19 0.33
CA VAL A 452 -13.49 14.64 1.64
C VAL A 452 -12.96 13.41 2.37
N GLU A 453 -11.75 13.49 2.91
CA GLU A 453 -11.10 12.39 3.63
C GLU A 453 -10.77 12.81 5.06
N PRO A 454 -11.75 12.88 5.99
CA PRO A 454 -11.56 13.41 7.35
C PRO A 454 -10.47 12.75 8.18
N LEU A 455 -10.13 11.49 7.85
CA LEU A 455 -9.20 10.66 8.60
C LEU A 455 -7.81 10.56 7.96
N SER A 456 -7.60 11.26 6.84
CA SER A 456 -6.33 11.35 6.09
C SER A 456 -5.13 11.75 6.92
N ASP A 457 -5.34 12.54 7.97
CA ASP A 457 -4.28 13.07 8.84
C ASP A 457 -4.14 12.32 10.17
N PHE A 458 -4.80 11.16 10.33
CA PHE A 458 -4.87 10.41 11.58
C PHE A 458 -4.41 8.95 11.46
N HIS A 459 -3.78 8.46 12.53
CA HIS A 459 -3.34 7.09 12.73
C HIS A 459 -4.44 6.21 13.37
N LYS A 460 -4.25 4.88 13.37
CA LYS A 460 -5.33 3.90 13.68
C LYS A 460 -5.81 3.93 15.13
N ASP A 461 -4.94 4.29 16.04
CA ASP A 461 -5.16 4.56 17.46
C ASP A 461 -5.85 5.91 17.69
N GLU A 462 -5.39 6.96 17.01
CA GLU A 462 -6.02 8.29 17.02
C GLU A 462 -7.48 8.23 16.55
N VAL A 463 -7.75 7.52 15.44
CA VAL A 463 -9.12 7.28 14.93
C VAL A 463 -10.01 6.56 15.97
N ARG A 464 -9.43 5.65 16.77
CA ARG A 464 -10.16 4.99 17.87
C ARG A 464 -10.45 5.94 19.02
N GLN A 465 -9.50 6.81 19.38
CA GLN A 465 -9.69 7.85 20.38
C GLN A 465 -10.79 8.85 19.97
N ILE A 466 -10.78 9.28 18.70
CA ILE A 466 -11.85 10.10 18.11
C ILE A 466 -13.20 9.37 18.20
N GLY A 467 -13.26 8.08 17.83
CA GLY A 467 -14.48 7.27 17.95
C GLY A 467 -15.10 7.28 19.36
N ARG A 468 -14.26 7.17 20.41
CA ARG A 468 -14.69 7.29 21.81
C ARG A 468 -15.24 8.69 22.14
N GLN A 469 -14.51 9.73 21.74
CA GLN A 469 -14.90 11.13 21.95
C GLN A 469 -16.20 11.53 21.20
N LEU A 470 -16.56 10.77 20.17
CA LEU A 470 -17.83 10.90 19.43
C LEU A 470 -18.94 9.97 19.96
N GLY A 471 -18.71 9.24 21.06
CA GLY A 471 -19.71 8.38 21.68
C GLY A 471 -19.93 7.02 21.01
N LEU A 472 -19.05 6.58 20.09
CA LEU A 472 -19.15 5.24 19.52
C LEU A 472 -18.81 4.16 20.58
N PRO A 473 -19.57 3.05 20.66
CA PRO A 473 -19.30 1.99 21.63
C PRO A 473 -17.91 1.34 21.46
N GLU A 474 -17.28 0.92 22.56
CA GLU A 474 -16.01 0.18 22.55
C GLU A 474 -16.05 -1.09 21.66
N ALA A 475 -17.22 -1.74 21.56
CA ALA A 475 -17.47 -2.90 20.68
C ALA A 475 -17.55 -2.55 19.17
N ILE A 476 -17.51 -1.26 18.82
CA ILE A 476 -17.23 -0.74 17.48
C ILE A 476 -15.75 -0.36 17.40
N VAL A 477 -15.29 0.50 18.31
CA VAL A 477 -13.96 1.12 18.30
C VAL A 477 -12.81 0.09 18.31
N ASN A 478 -12.89 -0.93 19.17
CA ASN A 478 -11.83 -1.95 19.30
C ASN A 478 -11.96 -3.10 18.29
N ARG A 479 -12.84 -3.00 17.28
CA ARG A 479 -12.94 -4.04 16.25
C ARG A 479 -11.59 -4.26 15.55
N HIS A 480 -11.25 -5.54 15.39
CA HIS A 480 -10.19 -5.94 14.47
C HIS A 480 -10.62 -5.62 13.03
N PRO A 481 -9.68 -5.26 12.13
CA PRO A 481 -9.94 -5.09 10.71
C PRO A 481 -10.68 -6.29 10.10
N PHE A 482 -11.57 -6.00 9.16
CA PHE A 482 -12.35 -6.99 8.44
C PHE A 482 -12.24 -6.67 6.94
N PRO A 483 -11.88 -7.65 6.08
CA PRO A 483 -11.69 -7.40 4.65
C PRO A 483 -13.03 -7.11 3.98
N GLY A 484 -13.05 -6.31 2.90
CA GLY A 484 -14.27 -6.07 2.11
C GLY A 484 -14.95 -7.36 1.60
N PRO A 485 -14.20 -8.34 1.08
CA PRO A 485 -14.67 -9.70 0.79
C PRO A 485 -15.17 -10.52 1.99
N GLY A 486 -15.00 -10.01 3.21
CA GLY A 486 -15.52 -10.57 4.45
C GLY A 486 -15.18 -12.04 4.69
N LEU A 487 -16.22 -12.84 4.97
CA LEU A 487 -16.12 -14.28 5.17
C LEU A 487 -15.82 -15.06 3.88
N ALA A 488 -16.05 -14.54 2.67
CA ALA A 488 -15.86 -15.29 1.43
C ALA A 488 -14.40 -15.75 1.22
N VAL A 489 -13.44 -14.91 1.63
CA VAL A 489 -11.99 -15.21 1.63
C VAL A 489 -11.50 -15.88 2.93
N ARG A 490 -12.39 -16.09 3.90
CA ARG A 490 -12.12 -16.87 5.13
C ARG A 490 -12.74 -18.27 5.09
N ILE A 491 -13.55 -18.56 4.07
CA ILE A 491 -14.08 -19.88 3.76
C ILE A 491 -13.21 -20.45 2.63
N LEU A 492 -12.43 -21.50 2.94
CA LEU A 492 -11.77 -22.29 1.91
C LEU A 492 -12.84 -23.09 1.16
N CYS A 493 -12.90 -22.93 -0.16
CA CYS A 493 -13.78 -23.69 -1.04
C CYS A 493 -12.92 -24.66 -1.85
N ALA A 494 -13.40 -25.87 -2.06
CA ALA A 494 -12.77 -26.88 -2.90
C ALA A 494 -13.86 -27.77 -3.50
N ALA A 495 -13.66 -28.21 -4.74
CA ALA A 495 -14.44 -29.30 -5.34
C ALA A 495 -13.79 -30.65 -5.03
N GLU A 496 -12.46 -30.71 -5.15
CA GLU A 496 -11.62 -31.90 -4.96
C GLU A 496 -10.55 -31.65 -3.89
N PRO A 497 -10.03 -32.69 -3.21
CA PRO A 497 -8.91 -32.57 -2.29
C PRO A 497 -7.64 -32.08 -3.00
N TYR A 498 -6.96 -31.07 -2.44
CA TYR A 498 -5.72 -30.54 -2.99
C TYR A 498 -4.55 -31.48 -2.68
N ILE A 499 -4.16 -32.29 -3.67
CA ILE A 499 -3.10 -33.30 -3.58
C ILE A 499 -2.21 -33.16 -4.82
N GLU A 500 -0.94 -32.80 -4.60
CA GLU A 500 0.08 -32.73 -5.65
C GLU A 500 1.10 -33.89 -5.54
N ARG A 501 2.08 -33.93 -6.45
CA ARG A 501 3.03 -35.05 -6.60
C ARG A 501 3.90 -35.28 -5.36
N ASP A 502 4.15 -34.23 -4.58
CA ASP A 502 4.97 -34.26 -3.37
C ASP A 502 4.22 -34.85 -2.16
N PHE A 503 2.87 -34.85 -2.16
CA PHE A 503 2.04 -35.06 -0.98
C PHE A 503 2.42 -36.31 -0.17
N SER A 504 2.79 -37.39 -0.84
CA SER A 504 3.24 -38.65 -0.22
C SER A 504 4.63 -38.55 0.43
N GLU A 505 5.59 -37.87 -0.22
CA GLU A 505 6.92 -37.61 0.34
C GLU A 505 6.82 -36.61 1.49
N THR A 506 6.12 -35.49 1.31
CA THR A 506 5.88 -34.48 2.35
C THR A 506 5.18 -35.09 3.57
N THR A 507 4.15 -35.93 3.37
CA THR A 507 3.49 -36.70 4.44
C THR A 507 4.45 -37.65 5.16
N SER A 508 5.42 -38.23 4.46
CA SER A 508 6.42 -39.12 5.07
C SER A 508 7.49 -38.35 5.86
N LEU A 509 7.94 -37.20 5.34
CA LEU A 509 8.90 -36.31 6.00
C LEU A 509 8.33 -35.71 7.30
N ILE A 510 7.09 -35.21 7.30
CA ILE A 510 6.52 -34.63 8.54
C ILE A 510 6.28 -35.66 9.64
N LYS A 511 6.00 -36.93 9.30
CA LYS A 511 5.91 -38.04 10.27
C LYS A 511 7.28 -38.39 10.86
N MET A 512 8.33 -38.38 10.04
CA MET A 512 9.71 -38.52 10.50
C MET A 512 10.09 -37.36 11.45
N ILE A 513 9.68 -36.14 11.14
CA ILE A 513 9.91 -34.95 11.98
C ILE A 513 9.12 -35.03 13.30
N SER A 514 7.86 -35.46 13.29
CA SER A 514 7.04 -35.55 14.52
C SER A 514 7.48 -36.71 15.44
N GLY A 515 8.10 -37.76 14.89
CA GLY A 515 8.72 -38.87 15.63
C GLY A 515 10.24 -38.79 15.78
N TYR A 516 10.87 -37.63 15.53
CA TYR A 516 12.31 -37.52 15.24
C TYR A 516 13.22 -38.20 16.26
N HIS A 517 12.99 -38.05 17.57
CA HIS A 517 13.82 -38.69 18.59
C HIS A 517 13.89 -40.22 18.41
N GLN A 518 12.75 -40.89 18.27
CA GLN A 518 12.69 -42.35 18.09
C GLN A 518 13.21 -42.78 16.72
N MET A 519 12.98 -41.97 15.68
CA MET A 519 13.49 -42.26 14.34
C MET A 519 15.01 -42.06 14.23
N SER A 520 15.58 -41.08 14.95
CA SER A 520 17.02 -40.79 14.95
C SER A 520 17.88 -41.91 15.57
N GLN A 521 17.25 -42.81 16.33
CA GLN A 521 17.88 -44.02 16.88
C GLN A 521 18.00 -45.16 15.85
N LYS A 522 17.53 -44.98 14.61
CA LYS A 522 17.55 -46.00 13.54
C LYS A 522 18.02 -45.39 12.21
N PRO A 523 18.87 -46.09 11.42
CA PRO A 523 19.28 -45.60 10.11
C PRO A 523 18.10 -45.59 9.14
N HIS A 524 17.81 -44.46 8.51
CA HIS A 524 16.72 -44.31 7.56
C HIS A 524 17.04 -43.26 6.49
N ALA A 525 16.79 -43.55 5.20
CA ALA A 525 17.21 -42.68 4.10
C ALA A 525 16.61 -41.26 4.16
N LEU A 526 15.35 -41.12 4.59
CA LEU A 526 14.72 -39.80 4.77
C LEU A 526 15.26 -39.02 5.98
N LEU A 527 15.89 -39.69 6.96
CA LEU A 527 16.55 -39.00 8.08
C LEU A 527 17.73 -38.17 7.58
N ASN A 528 18.49 -38.70 6.62
CA ASN A 528 19.61 -37.98 6.01
C ASN A 528 19.15 -36.71 5.28
N LYS A 529 17.98 -36.72 4.61
CA LYS A 529 17.38 -35.51 4.02
C LYS A 529 17.06 -34.46 5.09
N ILE A 530 16.45 -34.88 6.21
CA ILE A 530 16.09 -33.99 7.33
C ILE A 530 17.35 -33.40 7.98
N ASN A 531 18.36 -34.23 8.24
CA ASN A 531 19.59 -33.80 8.92
C ASN A 531 20.49 -32.92 8.03
N ALA A 532 20.42 -33.07 6.70
CA ALA A 532 21.09 -32.17 5.76
C ALA A 532 20.39 -30.80 5.64
N ALA A 533 19.09 -30.71 5.97
CA ALA A 533 18.28 -29.50 5.87
C ALA A 533 18.10 -28.75 7.20
N ALA A 534 18.57 -29.28 8.33
CA ALA A 534 18.41 -28.72 9.67
C ALA A 534 19.75 -28.58 10.40
N ARG A 535 19.99 -27.45 11.08
CA ARG A 535 21.23 -27.20 11.82
C ARG A 535 21.35 -28.13 13.04
N PRO A 536 22.55 -28.42 13.57
CA PRO A 536 22.73 -29.30 14.72
C PRO A 536 21.91 -28.89 15.97
N GLU A 537 21.75 -27.59 16.21
CA GLU A 537 20.91 -27.05 17.28
C GLU A 537 19.42 -27.34 17.08
N GLU A 538 18.94 -27.25 15.84
CA GLU A 538 17.55 -27.52 15.45
C GLU A 538 17.26 -29.03 15.57
N GLN A 539 18.19 -29.88 15.15
CA GLN A 539 18.15 -31.33 15.37
C GLN A 539 18.11 -31.67 16.88
N GLN A 540 18.96 -31.04 17.70
CA GLN A 540 18.96 -31.26 19.15
C GLN A 540 17.66 -30.79 19.80
N ARG A 541 17.13 -29.63 19.39
CA ARG A 541 15.84 -29.09 19.85
C ARG A 541 14.67 -29.99 19.44
N LEU A 542 14.65 -30.48 18.20
CA LEU A 542 13.62 -31.39 17.68
C LEU A 542 13.64 -32.74 18.42
N SER A 543 14.83 -33.28 18.70
CA SER A 543 15.01 -34.47 19.54
C SER A 543 14.48 -34.26 20.97
N LYS A 544 14.82 -33.13 21.62
CA LYS A 544 14.29 -32.76 22.95
C LYS A 544 12.75 -32.63 22.97
N ILE A 545 12.15 -32.09 21.91
CA ILE A 545 10.69 -31.94 21.80
C ILE A 545 9.99 -33.30 21.63
N THR A 546 10.55 -34.19 20.79
CA THR A 546 9.93 -35.46 20.40
C THR A 546 10.28 -36.64 21.30
N ALA A 547 11.29 -36.51 22.18
CA ALA A 547 11.58 -37.51 23.21
C ALA A 547 10.44 -37.63 24.24
N ASN A 548 9.90 -36.50 24.68
CA ASN A 548 8.95 -36.42 25.81
C ASN A 548 7.49 -36.23 25.37
N ARG A 549 7.19 -36.32 24.07
CA ARG A 549 5.86 -36.08 23.51
C ARG A 549 5.61 -36.99 22.30
N SER A 550 4.52 -37.75 22.34
CA SER A 550 3.99 -38.38 21.12
C SER A 550 3.30 -37.29 20.27
N LEU A 551 3.84 -37.02 19.08
CA LEU A 551 3.32 -36.01 18.15
C LEU A 551 3.01 -36.66 16.80
N ALA A 552 1.85 -36.31 16.24
CA ALA A 552 1.45 -36.72 14.91
C ALA A 552 1.27 -35.49 14.01
N ALA A 553 1.88 -35.52 12.83
CA ALA A 553 1.77 -34.47 11.81
C ALA A 553 1.12 -35.03 10.53
N TYR A 554 0.28 -34.21 9.90
CA TYR A 554 -0.50 -34.58 8.72
C TYR A 554 -0.52 -33.41 7.72
N VAL A 555 -0.39 -33.71 6.42
CA VAL A 555 -0.70 -32.75 5.37
C VAL A 555 -2.23 -32.74 5.21
N LEU A 556 -2.85 -31.58 5.34
CA LEU A 556 -4.27 -31.41 5.03
C LEU A 556 -4.40 -31.14 3.52
N PRO A 557 -5.27 -31.84 2.78
CA PRO A 557 -5.41 -31.68 1.33
C PRO A 557 -6.26 -30.45 0.97
N ILE A 558 -5.79 -29.28 1.40
CA ILE A 558 -6.44 -27.98 1.23
C ILE A 558 -5.42 -26.95 0.76
N ARG A 559 -5.83 -26.01 -0.09
CA ARG A 559 -4.97 -24.90 -0.54
C ARG A 559 -5.19 -23.68 0.35
N SER A 560 -4.10 -23.08 0.82
CA SER A 560 -4.08 -21.78 1.50
C SER A 560 -3.10 -20.84 0.79
N VAL A 561 -3.27 -19.53 0.98
CA VAL A 561 -2.26 -18.53 0.62
C VAL A 561 -1.19 -18.50 1.73
N GLY A 562 0.05 -18.24 1.33
CA GLY A 562 1.18 -17.94 2.22
C GLY A 562 2.18 -17.05 1.50
N VAL A 563 3.03 -16.35 2.24
CA VAL A 563 4.16 -15.58 1.70
C VAL A 563 5.43 -16.37 2.02
N GLN A 564 6.26 -16.59 1.00
CA GLN A 564 7.63 -17.07 1.17
C GLN A 564 8.57 -15.86 1.10
N VAL A 565 9.59 -15.85 1.95
CA VAL A 565 10.56 -14.76 2.18
C VAL A 565 11.95 -15.37 2.14
#